data_AF-A0A158IV32-F1
#
_entry.id   AF-A0A158IV32-F1
#
_cell.length_a   1.000
_cell.length_b   1.000
_cell.length_c   1.000
_cell.angle_alpha   90.00
_cell.angle_beta   90.00
_cell.angle_gamma   90.00
#
_symmetry.space_group_name_H-M   'P 1'
#
loop_
_entity.id
_entity.type
_entity.pdbx_description
1 polymer ?
#
loop_
_entity_poly.entity_id
_entity_poly.type
_entity_poly.pdbx_seq_one_letter_code
_entity_poly.pdbx_strand_id
1 'polypeptide(L)'
;MRSLGFVASLPKGSSISFDFRVASSMLDPVQRVIGEVMGQRAAAVGEPWVSAFEPALLRQQVLSLGFIEAETAEPDELNQCYLHRRKDGLRTRGRLMCARM
;
A
#
# COMPACT_ATOMS: atom_id res chain seq x y z
N MET A 1 -0.56 4.44 14.74
CA MET A 1 -0.67 3.22 13.93
C MET A 1 -0.32 1.99 14.78
N ARG A 2 -1.32 1.30 15.35
CA ARG A 2 -1.08 0.25 16.36
C ARG A 2 -0.40 -1.00 15.78
N SER A 3 -0.82 -1.46 14.62
CA SER A 3 -0.26 -2.68 14.00
C SER A 3 1.22 -2.52 13.63
N LEU A 4 1.62 -1.40 13.02
CA LEU A 4 3.03 -1.17 12.69
C LEU A 4 3.88 -0.92 13.94
N GLY A 5 3.33 -0.26 14.97
CA GLY A 5 4.01 -0.13 16.25
C GLY A 5 4.24 -1.47 16.96
N PHE A 6 3.29 -2.41 16.85
CA PHE A 6 3.48 -3.78 17.34
C PHE A 6 4.63 -4.49 16.61
N VAL A 7 4.66 -4.43 15.27
CA VAL A 7 5.76 -5.03 14.50
C VAL A 7 7.11 -4.40 14.85
N ALA A 8 7.16 -3.08 15.02
CA ALA A 8 8.37 -2.38 15.45
C ALA A 8 8.84 -2.75 16.87
N SER A 9 8.03 -3.47 17.66
CA SER A 9 8.44 -3.99 18.97
C SER A 9 9.01 -5.42 18.90
N LEU A 10 8.99 -6.05 17.73
CA LEU A 10 9.53 -7.40 17.53
C LEU A 10 11.08 -7.37 17.45
N PRO A 11 11.76 -8.54 17.58
CA PRO A 11 13.22 -8.60 17.53
C PRO A 11 13.81 -8.04 16.24
N LYS A 12 15.06 -7.55 16.32
CA LYS A 12 15.83 -7.05 15.16
C LYS A 12 15.87 -8.09 14.03
N GLY A 13 15.81 -7.61 12.79
CA GLY A 13 15.66 -8.45 11.60
C GLY A 13 14.21 -8.76 11.22
N SER A 14 13.23 -8.36 12.04
CA SER A 14 11.82 -8.40 11.65
C SER A 14 11.54 -7.41 10.51
N SER A 15 10.59 -7.77 9.64
CA SER A 15 10.11 -6.89 8.57
C SER A 15 8.62 -7.09 8.34
N ILE A 16 7.98 -6.10 7.71
CA ILE A 16 6.59 -6.19 7.27
C ILE A 16 6.46 -5.64 5.86
N SER A 17 5.69 -6.36 5.04
CA SER A 17 5.27 -5.89 3.72
C SER A 17 3.76 -5.81 3.67
N PHE A 18 3.22 -4.72 3.14
CA PHE A 18 1.77 -4.51 3.06
C PHE A 18 1.42 -3.59 1.89
N ASP A 19 0.25 -3.79 1.29
CA ASP A 19 -0.32 -2.82 0.36
C ASP A 19 -1.11 -1.74 1.12
N PHE A 20 -1.32 -0.61 0.47
CA PHE A 20 -2.10 0.48 1.04
C PHE A 20 -2.80 1.28 -0.05
N ARG A 21 -3.94 1.88 0.31
CA ARG A 21 -4.66 2.81 -0.56
C ARG A 21 -4.04 4.20 -0.47
N VAL A 22 -3.98 4.88 -1.60
CA VAL A 22 -3.59 6.29 -1.66
C VAL A 22 -4.80 7.18 -1.31
N ALA A 23 -4.57 8.25 -0.55
CA ALA A 23 -5.59 9.24 -0.21
C ALA A 23 -6.27 9.78 -1.47
N SER A 24 -7.59 9.95 -1.44
CA SER A 24 -8.37 10.38 -2.63
C SER A 24 -7.91 11.74 -3.16
N SER A 25 -7.44 12.64 -2.28
CA SER A 25 -6.85 13.94 -2.64
C SER A 25 -5.70 13.84 -3.65
N MET A 26 -4.92 12.76 -3.60
CA MET A 26 -3.75 12.52 -4.45
C MET A 26 -4.07 11.81 -5.77
N LEU A 27 -5.30 11.35 -5.94
CA LEU A 27 -5.75 10.63 -7.14
C LEU A 27 -6.32 11.58 -8.18
N ASP A 28 -6.17 11.23 -9.46
CA ASP A 28 -6.89 11.92 -10.54
C ASP A 28 -8.40 11.64 -10.48
N PRO A 29 -9.24 12.44 -11.15
CA PRO A 29 -10.70 12.27 -11.09
C PRO A 29 -11.19 10.88 -11.50
N VAL A 30 -10.57 10.24 -12.50
CA VAL A 30 -10.97 8.91 -12.98
C VAL A 30 -10.60 7.85 -11.93
N GLN A 31 -9.40 7.94 -11.37
CA GLN A 31 -8.95 7.07 -10.29
C GLN A 31 -9.82 7.19 -9.03
N ARG A 32 -10.28 8.40 -8.68
CA ARG A 32 -11.19 8.62 -7.55
C ARG A 32 -12.50 7.86 -7.75
N VAL A 33 -13.15 8.03 -8.90
CA VAL A 33 -14.41 7.34 -9.22
C VAL A 33 -14.23 5.82 -9.20
N ILE A 34 -13.15 5.30 -9.81
CA ILE A 34 -12.85 3.86 -9.76
C ILE A 34 -12.66 3.41 -8.30
N GLY A 35 -11.91 4.16 -7.50
CA GLY A 35 -11.66 3.84 -6.10
C GLY A 35 -12.92 3.86 -5.23
N GLU A 36 -13.85 4.77 -5.48
CA GLU A 36 -15.16 4.84 -4.81
C GLU A 36 -16.03 3.63 -5.16
N VAL A 37 -16.15 3.30 -6.45
CA VAL A 37 -16.92 2.12 -6.90
C VAL A 37 -16.35 0.83 -6.32
N MET A 38 -15.02 0.68 -6.33
CA MET A 38 -14.38 -0.50 -5.74
C MET A 38 -14.56 -0.54 -4.21
N GLY A 39 -14.47 0.61 -3.53
CA GLY A 39 -14.71 0.71 -2.09
C GLY A 39 -16.16 0.36 -1.71
N GLN A 40 -17.15 0.79 -2.50
CA GLN A 40 -18.56 0.43 -2.30
C GLN A 40 -18.78 -1.07 -2.48
N ARG A 41 -18.15 -1.68 -3.49
CA ARG A 41 -18.22 -3.14 -3.72
C ARG A 41 -17.59 -3.93 -2.56
N ALA A 42 -16.41 -3.49 -2.09
CA ALA A 42 -15.74 -4.11 -0.96
C ALA A 42 -16.59 -4.00 0.32
N ALA A 43 -17.17 -2.83 0.59
CA ALA A 43 -18.08 -2.65 1.72
C ALA A 43 -19.33 -3.54 1.63
N ALA A 44 -19.90 -3.70 0.42
CA ALA A 44 -21.08 -4.54 0.21
C ALA A 44 -20.84 -6.04 0.51
N VAL A 45 -19.58 -6.49 0.45
CA VAL A 45 -19.20 -7.87 0.84
C VAL A 45 -18.63 -7.97 2.26
N GLY A 46 -18.73 -6.90 3.06
CA GLY A 46 -18.28 -6.88 4.46
C GLY A 46 -16.83 -6.47 4.66
N GLU A 47 -16.15 -5.95 3.63
CA GLU A 47 -14.75 -5.51 3.68
C GLU A 47 -14.62 -3.99 3.43
N PRO A 48 -15.15 -3.12 4.32
CA PRO A 48 -15.05 -1.69 4.13
C PRO A 48 -13.60 -1.21 4.21
N TRP A 49 -13.14 -0.53 3.16
CA TRP A 49 -11.80 0.04 3.11
C TRP A 49 -11.72 1.38 3.85
N VAL A 50 -11.35 1.32 5.13
CA VAL A 50 -11.35 2.48 6.05
C VAL A 50 -10.04 3.28 6.07
N SER A 51 -8.95 2.74 5.53
CA SER A 51 -7.63 3.35 5.59
C SER A 51 -7.16 3.79 4.21
N ALA A 52 -6.64 5.01 4.11
CA ALA A 52 -5.93 5.55 2.95
C ALA A 52 -4.86 6.53 3.41
N PHE A 53 -3.75 6.61 2.68
CA PHE A 53 -2.56 7.33 3.11
C PHE A 53 -1.92 8.13 1.98
N GLU A 54 -1.25 9.22 2.34
CA GLU A 54 -0.28 9.85 1.46
C GLU A 54 1.05 9.10 1.55
N PRO A 55 1.62 8.58 0.44
CA PRO A 55 2.78 7.69 0.49
C PRO A 55 3.99 8.27 1.24
N ALA A 56 4.28 9.56 1.03
CA ALA A 56 5.41 10.23 1.68
C ALA A 56 5.21 10.35 3.20
N LEU A 57 4.01 10.73 3.64
CA LEU A 57 3.68 10.83 5.06
C LEU A 57 3.66 9.45 5.72
N LEU A 58 3.11 8.43 5.05
CA LEU A 58 3.13 7.06 5.54
C LEU A 58 4.56 6.57 5.74
N ARG A 59 5.45 6.80 4.77
CA ARG A 59 6.87 6.46 4.89
C ARG A 59 7.50 7.15 6.10
N GLN A 60 7.27 8.45 6.29
CA GLN A 60 7.77 9.18 7.46
C GLN A 60 7.23 8.61 8.78
N GLN A 61 5.94 8.28 8.84
CA GLN A 61 5.31 7.67 10.01
C GLN A 61 5.93 6.31 10.33
N VAL A 62 6.16 5.47 9.33
CA VAL A 62 6.82 4.17 9.48
C VAL A 62 8.22 4.34 10.05
N LEU A 63 9.05 5.22 9.47
CA LEU A 63 10.41 5.46 9.97
C LEU A 63 10.39 6.02 11.41
N SER A 64 9.43 6.89 11.74
CA SER A 64 9.29 7.43 13.10
C SER A 64 8.92 6.38 14.16
N LEU A 65 8.41 5.21 13.75
CA LEU A 65 8.09 4.09 14.64
C LEU A 65 9.32 3.23 14.99
N GLY A 66 10.47 3.48 14.37
CA GLY A 66 11.72 2.76 14.64
C GLY A 66 12.16 1.76 13.57
N PHE A 67 11.47 1.71 12.42
CA PHE A 67 11.97 1.01 11.24
C PHE A 67 13.15 1.79 10.64
N ILE A 68 14.21 1.10 10.22
CA ILE A 68 15.41 1.70 9.61
C ILE A 68 15.21 1.98 8.12
N GLU A 69 14.36 1.19 7.47
CA GLU A 69 14.05 1.29 6.05
C GLU A 69 12.55 1.19 5.82
N ALA A 70 12.05 1.94 4.85
CA ALA A 70 10.66 1.90 4.39
C ALA A 70 10.62 2.23 2.90
N GLU A 71 10.51 1.21 2.07
CA GLU A 71 10.51 1.31 0.60
C GLU A 71 9.12 1.04 0.05
N THR A 72 8.76 1.66 -1.08
CA THR A 72 7.49 1.39 -1.76
C THR A 72 7.79 0.95 -3.18
N ALA A 73 7.36 -0.25 -3.52
CA ALA A 73 7.33 -0.73 -4.90
C ALA A 73 6.08 -0.17 -5.58
N GLU A 74 6.32 0.61 -6.63
CA GLU A 74 5.31 1.28 -7.43
C GLU A 74 4.64 0.32 -8.42
N PRO A 75 3.42 0.63 -8.92
CA PRO A 75 2.70 -0.29 -9.79
C PRO A 75 3.50 -0.63 -11.05
N ASP A 76 4.21 0.33 -11.63
CA ASP A 76 5.01 0.10 -12.83
C ASP A 76 6.21 -0.81 -12.56
N GLU A 77 6.87 -0.65 -11.41
CA GLU A 77 7.97 -1.53 -10.98
C GLU A 77 7.44 -2.96 -10.75
N LEU A 78 6.31 -3.10 -10.04
CA LEU A 78 5.69 -4.40 -9.79
C LEU A 78 5.25 -5.08 -11.10
N ASN A 79 4.65 -4.31 -12.02
CA ASN A 79 4.28 -4.83 -13.34
C ASN A 79 5.51 -5.26 -14.13
N GLN A 80 6.59 -4.49 -14.10
CA GLN A 80 7.83 -4.81 -14.81
C GLN A 80 8.52 -6.04 -14.22
N CYS A 81 8.56 -6.19 -12.90
CA CYS A 81 9.22 -7.32 -12.24
C CYS A 81 8.41 -8.62 -12.35
N TYR A 82 7.09 -8.56 -12.19
CA TYR A 82 6.26 -9.76 -12.00
C TYR A 82 5.28 -10.05 -13.15
N LEU A 83 4.85 -9.05 -13.91
CA LEU A 83 3.74 -9.19 -14.86
C LEU A 83 4.14 -8.87 -16.31
N HIS A 84 5.39 -8.52 -16.60
CA HIS A 84 5.84 -8.05 -17.93
C HIS A 84 5.66 -9.06 -19.06
N ARG A 85 5.64 -10.36 -18.74
CA ARG A 85 5.45 -11.45 -19.72
C ARG A 85 4.01 -11.95 -19.83
N ARG A 86 3.08 -11.35 -19.10
CA ARG A 86 1.66 -11.73 -19.19
C ARG A 86 1.07 -11.24 -20.50
N LYS A 87 0.40 -12.15 -21.21
CA LYS A 87 -0.24 -11.88 -22.51
C LYS A 87 -1.75 -11.61 -22.40
N ASP A 88 -2.31 -11.74 -21.22
CA ASP A 88 -3.75 -11.57 -20.94
C ASP A 88 -4.12 -10.14 -20.51
N GLY A 89 -3.14 -9.22 -20.51
CA GLY A 89 -3.34 -7.83 -20.14
C GLY A 89 -3.50 -7.59 -18.63
N LEU A 90 -3.33 -8.60 -17.78
CA LEU A 90 -3.37 -8.39 -16.33
C LEU A 90 -2.25 -7.44 -15.89
N ARG A 91 -2.63 -6.38 -15.17
CA ARG A 91 -1.71 -5.43 -14.54
C ARG A 91 -2.15 -5.14 -13.11
N THR A 92 -1.19 -4.93 -12.23
CA THR A 92 -1.47 -4.37 -10.90
C THR A 92 -1.53 -2.85 -10.95
N ARG A 93 -2.43 -2.27 -10.16
CA ARG A 93 -2.46 -0.84 -9.85
C ARG A 93 -2.12 -0.56 -8.39
N GLY A 94 -1.90 -1.62 -7.62
CA GLY A 94 -1.53 -1.55 -6.21
C GLY A 94 -0.06 -1.21 -6.03
N ARG A 95 0.27 -0.81 -4.81
CA ARG A 95 1.60 -0.47 -4.34
C ARG A 95 1.90 -1.36 -3.15
N LEU A 96 3.16 -1.72 -2.94
CA LEU A 96 3.59 -2.51 -1.79
C LEU A 96 4.66 -1.75 -1.02
N MET A 97 4.42 -1.47 0.25
CA MET A 97 5.43 -0.95 1.15
C MET A 97 6.13 -2.10 1.87
N CYS A 98 7.46 -2.07 1.93
CA CYS A 98 8.28 -2.97 2.73
C CYS A 98 9.05 -2.16 3.78
N ALA A 99 8.88 -2.49 5.05
CA ALA A 99 9.56 -1.84 6.17
C ALA A 99 10.43 -2.84 6.94
N ARG A 100 11.66 -2.45 7.29
CA ARG A 100 12.68 -3.32 7.92
C ARG A 100 13.31 -2.66 9.15
N MET A 101 13.76 -3.49 10.10
CA MET A 101 14.45 -3.09 11.34
C MET A 101 15.94 -3.43 11.34
#